data_AF-A0A7K0LK12-F1
#
_entry.id   AF-A0A7K0LK12-F1
#
_cell.length_a   1.000
_cell.length_b   1.000
_cell.length_c   1.000
_cell.angle_alpha   90.00
_cell.angle_beta   90.00
_cell.angle_gamma   90.00
#
_symmetry.space_group_name_H-M   'P 1'
#
loop_
_entity.id
_entity.type
_entity.pdbx_description
1 polymer ?
#
loop_
_entity_poly.entity_id
_entity_poly.type
_entity_poly.pdbx_seq_one_letter_code
_entity_poly.pdbx_strand_id
1 'polypeptide(L)' 'MGRGRAKAKQTKVARDLKYNSQEMDLDRLAKELHGEDPSNKSRDDDDPFAEGNYIPRA' A
#
# COMPACT_ATOMS: atom_id res chain seq x y z
N MET A 1 -23.81 24.26 -23.31
CA MET A 1 -24.08 22.89 -23.81
C MET A 1 -22.94 21.86 -23.56
N GLY A 2 -21.96 22.10 -22.69
CA GLY A 2 -20.81 21.16 -22.52
C GLY A 2 -20.82 20.27 -21.27
N ARG A 3 -21.71 20.50 -20.29
CA ARG A 3 -21.65 19.85 -18.98
C ARG A 3 -21.93 18.34 -19.01
N GLY A 4 -22.81 17.87 -19.89
CA GLY A 4 -23.15 16.43 -19.98
C GLY A 4 -21.98 15.55 -20.39
N ARG A 5 -21.15 16.01 -21.32
CA ARG A 5 -19.95 15.27 -21.78
C ARG A 5 -18.88 15.22 -20.70
N ALA A 6 -18.65 16.34 -20.00
CA ALA A 6 -17.72 16.38 -18.88
C ALA A 6 -18.18 15.47 -17.74
N LYS A 7 -19.46 15.53 -17.37
CA LYS A 7 -20.05 14.64 -16.34
C LYS A 7 -19.90 13.17 -16.71
N ALA A 8 -20.19 12.79 -17.95
CA ALA A 8 -20.04 11.41 -18.42
C ALA A 8 -18.57 10.93 -18.33
N LYS A 9 -17.60 11.77 -18.72
CA LYS A 9 -16.17 11.45 -18.59
C LYS A 9 -15.76 11.25 -17.13
N GLN A 10 -16.20 12.14 -16.25
CA GLN A 10 -15.89 12.06 -14.81
C GLN A 10 -16.50 10.81 -14.18
N THR A 11 -17.75 10.46 -14.50
CA THR A 11 -18.38 9.24 -13.99
C THR A 11 -17.67 7.98 -14.48
N LYS A 12 -17.17 7.97 -15.73
CA LYS A 12 -16.35 6.86 -16.23
C LYS A 12 -15.06 6.72 -15.43
N VAL A 13 -14.29 7.80 -15.30
CA VAL A 13 -13.03 7.81 -14.53
C VAL A 13 -13.25 7.38 -13.09
N ALA A 14 -14.29 7.88 -12.43
CA ALA A 14 -14.62 7.51 -11.06
C ALA A 14 -15.02 6.03 -10.92
N ARG A 15 -15.74 5.48 -11.91
CA ARG A 15 -16.09 4.06 -11.91
C ARG A 15 -14.84 3.20 -12.10
N ASP A 16 -13.99 3.57 -13.06
CA ASP A 16 -12.74 2.88 -13.32
C ASP A 16 -11.87 2.91 -12.05
N LEU A 17 -11.71 4.06 -11.37
CA LEU A 17 -10.99 4.13 -10.09
C LEU A 17 -11.63 3.31 -8.96
N LYS A 18 -12.96 3.27 -8.86
CA LYS A 18 -13.66 2.60 -7.77
C LYS A 18 -13.66 1.07 -7.91
N TYR A 19 -13.79 0.58 -9.14
CA TYR A 19 -14.00 -0.84 -9.43
C TYR A 19 -12.84 -1.48 -10.20
N ASN A 20 -11.80 -0.72 -10.55
CA ASN A 20 -10.53 -1.32 -10.91
C ASN A 20 -9.95 -1.93 -9.63
N SER A 21 -10.16 -3.23 -9.47
CA SER A 21 -9.43 -4.00 -8.48
C SER A 21 -7.97 -3.88 -8.85
N GLN A 22 -7.17 -3.24 -7.99
CA GLN A 22 -5.72 -3.21 -8.16
C GLN A 22 -5.27 -4.68 -8.25
N GLU A 23 -4.65 -5.07 -9.36
CA GLU A 23 -3.93 -6.34 -9.43
C GLU A 23 -2.73 -6.19 -8.49
N MET A 24 -2.90 -6.71 -7.27
CA MET A 24 -1.85 -6.76 -6.27
C MET A 24 -1.12 -8.08 -6.44
N ASP A 25 0.21 -8.02 -6.51
CA ASP A 25 1.05 -9.20 -6.49
C ASP A 25 1.00 -9.81 -5.08
N LEU A 26 0.10 -10.79 -4.91
CA LEU A 26 -0.11 -11.48 -3.63
C LEU A 26 1.13 -12.25 -3.20
N ASP A 27 1.93 -12.76 -4.14
CA ASP A 27 3.15 -13.50 -3.85
C ASP A 27 4.22 -12.57 -3.27
N ARG A 28 4.33 -11.36 -3.82
CA ARG A 28 5.21 -10.32 -3.26
C ARG A 28 4.75 -9.86 -1.88
N LEU A 29 3.44 -9.66 -1.69
CA LEU A 29 2.89 -9.27 -0.38
C LEU A 29 3.12 -10.35 0.69
N ALA A 30 2.93 -11.62 0.34
CA ALA A 30 3.19 -12.73 1.25
C ALA A 30 4.66 -12.77 1.70
N LYS A 31 5.60 -12.58 0.76
CA LYS A 31 7.04 -12.51 1.07
C LYS A 31 7.38 -11.35 2.01
N GLU A 32 6.77 -10.18 1.81
CA GLU A 32 6.96 -9.03 2.69
C GLU A 32 6.42 -9.31 4.10
N LEU A 33 5.22 -9.89 4.22
CA LEU A 33 4.61 -10.24 5.50
C LEU A 33 5.41 -11.30 6.27
N HIS A 34 5.99 -12.27 5.57
CA HIS A 34 6.84 -13.29 6.17
C HIS A 34 8.26 -12.79 6.49
N GLY A 35 8.59 -11.51 6.19
CA GLY A 35 9.92 -10.95 6.45
C GLY A 35 11.01 -11.51 5.54
N GLU A 36 10.63 -12.12 4.40
CA GLU A 36 11.56 -12.67 3.42
C GLU A 36 12.20 -11.58 2.54
N ASP A 37 11.73 -10.33 2.64
CA ASP A 37 12.30 -9.20 1.93
C ASP A 37 13.61 -8.73 2.62
N PRO A 38 14.79 -8.90 2.00
CA PRO A 38 16.06 -8.51 2.58
C PRO A 38 16.19 -6.99 2.79
N SER A 39 15.36 -6.18 2.12
CA SER A 39 15.36 -4.72 2.29
C SER A 39 14.72 -4.26 3.59
N ASN A 40 13.88 -5.09 4.23
CA ASN A 40 13.19 -4.71 5.46
C ASN A 40 14.06 -4.90 6.72
N LYS A 41 15.00 -5.86 6.69
CA LYS A 41 15.92 -6.13 7.81
C LYS A 41 16.72 -4.91 8.26
N SER A 42 17.11 -4.04 7.32
CA SER A 42 17.86 -2.82 7.65
C SER A 42 17.00 -1.73 8.28
N ARG A 43 15.67 -1.78 8.13
CA ARG A 43 14.75 -0.81 8.75
C ARG A 43 14.43 -1.17 10.20
N ASP A 44 14.38 -2.47 10.51
CA ASP A 44 14.14 -2.96 11.86
C ASP A 44 15.25 -2.51 12.83
N ASP A 45 16.49 -2.38 12.35
CA ASP A 45 17.64 -1.90 13.15
C ASP A 45 17.53 -0.41 13.55
N ASP A 46 16.77 0.41 12.79
CA ASP A 46 16.59 1.85 13.05
C ASP A 46 15.26 2.16 13.77
N ASP A 47 14.33 1.20 13.86
CA ASP A 47 13.02 1.39 14.50
C ASP A 47 13.10 1.15 16.03
N PRO A 48 12.86 2.17 16.87
CA PRO A 48 12.86 2.01 18.33
C PRO A 48 11.73 1.12 18.86
N PHE A 49 10.76 0.76 18.02
CA PHE A 49 9.66 -0.15 18.35
C PHE A 49 9.84 -1.55 17.77
N ALA A 50 10.90 -1.83 17.01
CA ALA A 50 11.20 -3.17 16.55
C ALA A 50 11.51 -4.10 17.74
N GLU A 51 11.19 -5.39 17.59
CA GLU A 51 11.28 -6.38 18.67
C GLU A 51 12.69 -6.49 19.30
N GLY A 52 13.75 -6.25 18.52
CA GLY A 52 15.13 -6.26 19.01
C GLY A 52 15.60 -4.95 19.67
N ASN A 53 14.91 -3.85 19.39
CA ASN A 53 15.33 -2.48 19.76
C ASN A 53 14.39 -1.82 20.76
N TYR A 54 13.39 -2.55 21.26
CA TYR A 54 12.37 -2.02 22.15
C TYR A 54 12.95 -1.53 23.48
N ILE A 55 12.82 -0.22 23.75
CA ILE A 55 13.21 0.41 25.01
C ILE A 55 11.93 0.68 25.83
N PRO A 56 11.68 -0.06 26.92
CA PRO A 56 10.54 0.23 27.79
C PRO A 56 10.75 1.59 28.47
N ARG A 57 9.75 2.48 28.37
CA ARG A 57 9.73 3.72 29.16
C ARG A 57 9.49 3.36 30.64
N ALA A 58 10.46 3.72 31.48
CA ALA A 58 10.36 3.66 32.94
C ALA A 58 9.44 4.76 33.50
#